data_AF-A0A450Y2X6-F1
#
_entry.id   AF-A0A450Y2X6-F1
#
_cell.length_a   1.000
_cell.length_b   1.000
_cell.length_c   1.000
_cell.angle_alpha   90.00
_cell.angle_beta   90.00
_cell.angle_gamma   90.00
#
_symmetry.space_group_name_H-M   'P 1'
#
loop_
_entity.id
_entity.type
_entity.pdbx_description
1 polymer ?
#
loop_
_entity_poly.entity_id
_entity_poly.type
_entity_poly.pdbx_seq_one_letter_code
_entity_poly.pdbx_strand_id
1 'polypeptide(L)'
;MNPSVYIETWVIGYLTSWPRKYPTVAGHQNTTKLWWSIVRERFDLFVSQLVVRECSGGDPNAGKDRIVGIDGIPVLPITLDAESLANLLVQGGAVPENEPMRCPAKLRLEPARHDSAWVKQSQHFCKR
;
A
#
# COMPACT_ATOMS: atom_id res chain seq x y z
N MET A 1 -2.72 20.48 20.67
CA MET A 1 -2.96 19.85 19.35
C MET A 1 -1.79 18.92 19.11
N ASN A 2 -2.05 17.65 18.84
CA ASN A 2 -0.98 16.73 18.50
C ASN A 2 -0.48 17.04 17.08
N PRO A 3 0.80 16.83 16.78
CA PRO A 3 1.27 16.89 15.40
C PRO A 3 0.56 15.82 14.56
N SER A 4 0.23 16.16 13.31
CA SER A 4 -0.40 15.23 12.37
C SER A 4 0.65 14.43 11.59
N VAL A 5 0.38 13.14 11.35
CA VAL A 5 1.25 12.25 10.56
C VAL A 5 0.43 11.50 9.52
N TYR A 6 0.89 11.56 8.28
CA TYR A 6 0.36 10.73 7.21
C TYR A 6 1.09 9.37 7.17
N ILE A 7 0.33 8.28 7.10
CA ILE A 7 0.85 6.92 7.11
C ILE A 7 0.77 6.32 5.70
N GLU A 8 1.94 6.02 5.14
CA GLU A 8 2.09 5.36 3.84
C GLU A 8 1.86 3.84 3.90
N THR A 9 1.47 3.26 2.76
CA THR A 9 1.11 1.83 2.64
C THR A 9 2.21 0.88 3.13
N TRP A 10 3.48 1.21 2.86
CA TRP A 10 4.60 0.37 3.28
C TRP A 10 4.76 0.26 4.80
N VAL A 11 4.40 1.31 5.55
CA VAL A 11 4.43 1.29 7.02
C VAL A 11 3.45 0.22 7.51
N ILE A 12 2.23 0.19 6.97
CA ILE A 12 1.22 -0.83 7.29
C ILE A 12 1.68 -2.23 6.86
N GLY A 13 2.35 -2.32 5.71
CA GLY A 13 3.00 -3.54 5.26
C GLY A 13 4.03 -4.08 6.28
N TYR A 14 4.94 -3.23 6.77
CA TYR A 14 5.93 -3.62 7.78
C TYR A 14 5.31 -3.98 9.14
N LEU A 15 4.26 -3.27 9.53
CA LEU A 15 3.52 -3.51 10.76
C LEU A 15 2.92 -4.93 10.81
N THR A 16 2.29 -5.34 9.72
CA THR A 16 1.47 -6.57 9.67
C THR A 16 2.23 -7.79 9.13
N SER A 17 3.33 -7.57 8.42
CA SER A 17 4.11 -8.67 7.83
C SER A 17 4.77 -9.56 8.88
N TRP A 18 4.90 -10.84 8.52
CA TRP A 18 5.69 -11.82 9.27
C TRP A 18 7.17 -11.35 9.40
N PRO A 19 7.83 -11.58 10.55
CA PRO A 19 9.22 -11.17 10.76
C PRO A 19 10.17 -11.72 9.68
N ARG A 20 10.84 -10.85 8.93
CA ARG A 20 11.77 -11.24 7.88
C ARG A 20 13.15 -11.55 8.47
N LYS A 21 13.91 -12.44 7.82
CA LYS A 21 15.28 -12.79 8.23
C LYS A 21 16.34 -11.79 7.74
N TYR A 22 16.04 -11.05 6.68
CA TYR A 22 16.96 -10.08 6.11
C TYR A 22 17.09 -8.85 7.02
N PRO A 23 18.31 -8.51 7.50
CA PRO A 23 18.50 -7.51 8.56
C PRO A 23 17.85 -6.16 8.26
N THR A 24 17.98 -5.66 7.03
CA THR A 24 17.40 -4.36 6.63
C THR A 24 15.88 -4.36 6.75
N VAL A 25 15.23 -5.40 6.23
CA VAL A 25 13.76 -5.51 6.25
C VAL A 25 13.27 -5.75 7.68
N ALA A 26 13.97 -6.61 8.42
CA ALA A 26 13.69 -6.86 9.83
C ALA A 26 13.80 -5.57 10.67
N GLY A 27 14.81 -4.75 10.40
CA GLY A 27 14.99 -3.44 11.02
C GLY A 27 13.79 -2.53 10.79
N HIS A 28 13.34 -2.37 9.55
CA HIS A 28 12.14 -1.59 9.24
C HIS A 28 10.89 -2.12 9.95
N GLN A 29 10.70 -3.44 10.00
CA GLN A 29 9.59 -4.07 10.72
C GLN A 29 9.65 -3.79 12.22
N ASN A 30 10.82 -3.92 12.83
CA ASN A 30 11.01 -3.69 14.25
C ASN A 30 10.78 -2.21 14.61
N THR A 31 11.37 -1.29 13.85
CA THR A 31 11.16 0.15 14.04
C THR A 31 9.69 0.53 13.88
N THR A 32 9.02 0.00 12.85
CA THR A 32 7.60 0.26 12.63
C THR A 32 6.74 -0.26 13.78
N LYS A 33 6.97 -1.50 14.23
CA LYS A 33 6.21 -2.11 15.34
C LYS A 33 6.44 -1.37 16.65
N LEU A 34 7.68 -0.96 16.94
CA LEU A 34 8.02 -0.19 18.13
C LEU A 34 7.37 1.20 18.12
N TRP A 35 7.45 1.90 16.99
CA TRP A 35 6.78 3.19 16.83
C TRP A 35 5.27 3.05 16.99
N TRP A 36 4.68 1.99 16.40
CA TRP A 36 3.25 1.73 16.48
C TRP A 36 2.79 1.45 17.92
N SER A 37 3.57 0.71 18.71
CA SER A 37 3.17 0.37 20.08
C SER A 37 3.41 1.46 21.12
N ILE A 38 4.39 2.35 20.90
CA ILE A 38 4.82 3.31 21.94
C ILE A 38 4.56 4.77 21.55
N VAL A 39 4.66 5.10 20.27
CA VAL A 39 4.79 6.48 19.82
C VAL A 39 3.53 6.99 19.12
N ARG A 40 2.75 6.11 18.48
CA ARG A 40 1.62 6.50 17.61
C ARG A 40 0.59 7.40 18.29
N GLU A 41 0.34 7.20 19.59
CA GLU A 41 -0.68 7.94 20.35
C GLU A 41 -0.32 9.41 20.59
N ARG A 42 0.93 9.78 20.30
CA ARG A 42 1.41 11.17 20.37
C ARG A 42 1.06 11.99 19.12
N PHE A 43 0.42 11.37 18.13
CA PHE A 43 0.15 11.96 16.82
C PHE A 43 -1.30 11.75 16.41
N ASP A 44 -1.82 12.69 15.63
CA ASP A 44 -3.08 12.50 14.92
C ASP A 44 -2.77 11.83 13.57
N LEU A 45 -3.17 10.57 13.42
CA LEU A 45 -2.82 9.75 12.25
C LEU A 45 -3.83 9.93 11.13
N PHE A 46 -3.34 9.90 9.89
CA PHE A 46 -4.16 9.99 8.69
C PHE A 46 -3.64 9.03 7.61
N VAL A 47 -4.56 8.49 6.81
CA VAL A 47 -4.25 7.72 5.60
C VAL A 47 -5.00 8.29 4.39
N SER A 48 -4.65 7.90 3.17
CA SER A 48 -5.40 8.26 1.97
C SER A 48 -6.29 7.11 1.49
N GLN A 49 -7.24 7.43 0.61
CA GLN A 49 -8.02 6.41 -0.09
C GLN A 49 -7.15 5.47 -0.94
N LEU A 50 -5.98 5.94 -1.40
CA LEU A 50 -5.03 5.09 -2.11
C LEU A 50 -4.43 4.04 -1.17
N VAL A 51 -4.04 4.43 0.06
CA VAL A 51 -3.53 3.50 1.08
C VAL A 51 -4.55 2.43 1.42
N VAL A 52 -5.83 2.79 1.57
CA VAL A 52 -6.92 1.82 1.80
C VAL A 52 -7.00 0.80 0.65
N ARG A 53 -6.99 1.29 -0.60
CA ARG A 53 -7.03 0.41 -1.79
C ARG A 53 -5.83 -0.53 -1.84
N GLU A 54 -4.62 -0.02 -1.64
CA GLU A 54 -3.41 -0.83 -1.68
C GLU A 54 -3.35 -1.85 -0.52
N CYS A 55 -3.82 -1.46 0.67
CA CYS A 55 -3.94 -2.36 1.82
C CYS A 55 -4.93 -3.50 1.56
N SER A 56 -6.02 -3.25 0.84
CA SER A 56 -7.02 -4.27 0.50
C SER A 56 -6.57 -5.25 -0.59
N GLY A 57 -5.62 -4.86 -1.44
CA GLY A 57 -5.19 -5.68 -2.57
C GLY A 57 -4.12 -6.73 -2.21
N GLY A 58 -4.05 -7.84 -2.94
CA GLY A 58 -2.96 -8.82 -2.85
C GLY A 58 -3.44 -10.14 -2.27
N ASP A 59 -2.64 -10.75 -1.38
CA ASP A 59 -3.08 -11.94 -0.65
C ASP A 59 -4.26 -11.57 0.27
N PRO A 60 -5.40 -12.32 0.24
CA PRO A 60 -6.59 -11.96 1.00
C PRO A 60 -6.40 -11.93 2.51
N ASN A 61 -5.54 -12.79 3.08
CA ASN A 61 -5.31 -12.81 4.52
C ASN A 61 -4.42 -11.63 4.93
N ALA A 62 -3.32 -11.41 4.20
CA ALA A 62 -2.47 -10.24 4.43
C ALA A 62 -3.19 -8.91 4.17
N GLY A 63 -4.17 -8.89 3.26
CA GLY A 63 -5.04 -7.73 3.03
C GLY A 63 -5.93 -7.43 4.24
N LYS A 64 -6.58 -8.46 4.80
CA LYS A 64 -7.38 -8.32 6.04
C LYS A 64 -6.54 -7.78 7.19
N ASP A 65 -5.34 -8.33 7.41
CA ASP A 65 -4.46 -7.89 8.49
C ASP A 65 -4.08 -6.40 8.33
N ARG A 66 -3.80 -5.95 7.10
CA ARG A 66 -3.50 -4.54 6.80
C ARG A 66 -4.70 -3.63 7.01
N ILE A 67 -5.90 -4.05 6.61
CA ILE A 67 -7.14 -3.30 6.85
C ILE A 67 -7.40 -3.15 8.36
N VAL A 68 -7.24 -4.23 9.13
CA VAL A 68 -7.32 -4.16 10.61
C VAL A 68 -6.28 -3.20 11.17
N GLY A 69 -5.07 -3.19 10.61
CA GLY A 69 -3.99 -2.30 11.04
C GLY A 69 -4.27 -0.80 10.85
N ILE A 70 -5.17 -0.42 9.94
CA ILE A 70 -5.57 0.98 9.72
C ILE A 70 -6.99 1.28 10.20
N ASP A 71 -7.64 0.34 10.87
CA ASP A 71 -8.99 0.54 11.39
C ASP A 71 -9.00 1.70 12.40
N GLY A 72 -10.03 2.53 12.31
CA GLY A 72 -10.17 3.75 13.12
C GLY A 72 -9.23 4.91 12.76
N ILE A 73 -8.34 4.78 11.76
CA ILE A 73 -7.53 5.91 11.28
C ILE A 73 -8.34 6.74 10.27
N PRO A 74 -8.50 8.06 10.47
CA PRO A 74 -9.18 8.93 9.52
C PRO A 74 -8.58 8.90 8.12
N VAL A 75 -9.46 8.81 7.12
CA VAL A 75 -9.09 8.85 5.70
C VAL A 75 -9.21 10.27 5.17
N LEU A 76 -8.13 10.79 4.58
CA LEU A 76 -8.12 12.11 3.96
C LEU A 76 -8.95 12.11 2.68
N PRO A 77 -9.86 13.10 2.50
CA PRO A 77 -10.60 13.27 1.27
C PRO A 77 -9.66 13.71 0.15
N ILE A 78 -9.95 13.28 -1.07
CA ILE A 78 -9.30 13.81 -2.27
C ILE A 78 -10.04 15.09 -2.64
N THR A 79 -9.34 16.22 -2.66
CA THR A 79 -9.88 17.53 -3.03
C THR A 79 -9.47 17.91 -4.45
N LEU A 80 -10.24 18.80 -5.09
CA LEU A 80 -9.89 19.32 -6.42
C LEU A 80 -8.52 20.01 -6.46
N ASP A 81 -8.15 20.70 -5.38
CA ASP A 81 -6.84 21.33 -5.24
C ASP A 81 -5.71 20.29 -5.19
N ALA A 82 -5.92 19.17 -4.47
CA ALA A 82 -4.96 18.08 -4.40
C ALA A 82 -4.80 17.38 -5.76
N GLU A 83 -5.90 17.16 -6.48
CA GLU A 83 -5.85 16.60 -7.85
C GLU A 83 -5.13 17.55 -8.82
N SER A 84 -5.41 18.84 -8.73
CA SER A 84 -4.76 19.87 -9.55
C SER A 84 -3.25 19.91 -9.29
N LEU A 85 -2.84 19.90 -8.01
CA LEU A 85 -1.44 19.85 -7.62
C LEU A 85 -0.76 18.56 -8.11
N ALA A 86 -1.41 17.40 -7.96
CA ALA A 86 -0.88 16.13 -8.44
C ALA A 86 -0.65 16.15 -9.96
N ASN A 87 -1.58 16.69 -10.74
CA ASN A 87 -1.44 16.85 -12.19
C ASN A 87 -0.26 17.75 -12.56
N LEU A 88 -0.07 18.87 -11.86
CA LEU A 88 1.06 19.76 -12.07
C LEU A 88 2.39 19.08 -11.75
N LEU A 89 2.46 18.26 -10.68
CA LEU A 89 3.66 17.50 -10.35
C LEU A 89 4.00 16.48 -11.45
N VAL A 90 3.01 15.76 -11.97
CA VAL A 90 3.20 14.80 -13.06
C VAL A 90 3.65 15.50 -14.34
N GLN A 91 3.00 16.60 -14.72
CA GLN A 91 3.40 17.41 -15.89
C GLN A 91 4.80 18.01 -15.73
N GLY A 92 5.18 18.34 -14.49
CA GLY A 92 6.53 18.81 -14.13
C GLY A 92 7.58 17.71 -14.06
N GLY A 93 7.24 16.45 -14.37
CA GLY A 93 8.19 15.34 -14.37
C GLY A 93 8.56 14.82 -12.99
N ALA A 94 7.73 15.05 -11.96
CA ALA A 94 7.96 14.49 -10.62
C ALA A 94 7.89 12.95 -10.61
N VAL A 95 7.22 12.36 -11.60
CA VAL A 95 7.20 10.93 -11.88
C VAL A 95 7.67 10.72 -13.32
N PRO A 96 8.68 9.88 -13.58
CA PRO A 96 9.10 9.57 -14.94
C PRO A 96 7.97 8.93 -15.75
N GLU A 97 7.88 9.26 -17.05
CA GLU A 97 6.83 8.80 -17.97
C GLU A 97 6.76 7.26 -18.09
N ASN A 98 7.88 6.58 -17.80
CA ASN A 98 8.04 5.15 -17.98
C ASN A 98 7.88 4.35 -16.69
N GLU A 99 7.61 4.98 -15.55
CA GLU A 99 7.41 4.25 -14.30
C GLU A 99 6.05 3.54 -14.32
N PRO A 100 6.00 2.20 -14.37
CA PRO A 100 4.74 1.50 -14.30
C PRO A 100 4.11 1.79 -12.94
N MET A 101 2.83 2.20 -12.94
CA MET A 101 2.06 2.31 -11.70
C MET A 101 2.20 0.98 -10.96
N ARG A 102 2.73 1.02 -9.73
CA ARG A 102 2.94 -0.21 -8.96
C ARG A 102 1.57 -0.85 -8.75
N CYS A 103 1.41 -2.02 -9.36
CA CYS A 103 0.14 -2.71 -9.45
C CYS A 103 -0.58 -2.79 -8.08
N PRO A 104 -1.74 -2.11 -7.90
CA PRO A 104 -2.57 -2.31 -6.74
C PRO A 104 -3.32 -3.63 -6.97
N ALA A 105 -2.65 -4.76 -6.74
CA ALA A 105 -3.20 -6.10 -6.90
C ALA A 105 -3.95 -6.36 -8.21
N LYS A 106 -3.22 -6.63 -9.29
CA LYS A 106 -3.70 -7.16 -10.59
C LYS A 106 -5.12 -6.71 -10.99
N LEU A 107 -5.29 -5.44 -11.37
CA LEU A 107 -6.33 -5.13 -12.36
C LEU A 107 -5.84 -5.64 -13.72
N ARG A 108 -6.02 -6.93 -13.97
CA ARG A 108 -5.83 -7.51 -15.30
C ARG A 108 -7.11 -7.23 -16.09
N LEU A 109 -7.20 -6.05 -16.70
CA LEU A 109 -8.14 -5.83 -17.80
C LEU A 109 -7.57 -6.58 -19.02
N GLU A 110 -7.95 -7.84 -19.20
CA GLU A 110 -7.68 -8.51 -20.48
C GLU A 110 -8.69 -8.01 -21.52
N PRO A 111 -8.26 -7.61 -22.73
CA PRO A 111 -9.18 -7.53 -23.84
C PRO A 111 -9.68 -8.94 -24.15
N ALA A 112 -11.00 -9.10 -24.30
CA ALA A 112 -11.57 -10.32 -24.84
C ALA A 112 -10.92 -10.60 -26.20
N ARG A 113 -10.06 -11.62 -26.28
CA ARG A 113 -9.60 -12.17 -27.54
C ARG A 113 -9.85 -13.66 -27.56
N HIS A 114 -10.50 -14.03 -28.64
CA HIS A 114 -11.02 -15.33 -29.00
C HIS A 114 -9.98 -16.45 -28.96
N ASP A 115 -10.53 -17.62 -28.65
CA ASP A 115 -10.18 -18.95 -29.14
C ASP A 115 -8.89 -19.65 -28.65
N SER A 116 -9.17 -20.69 -27.85
CA SER A 116 -8.55 -22.02 -27.89
C SER A 116 -7.35 -22.31 -26.97
N ALA A 117 -7.52 -23.38 -26.18
CA ALA A 117 -6.55 -24.14 -25.41
C ALA A 117 -6.07 -23.54 -24.06
N TRP A 118 -6.86 -23.81 -23.01
CA TRP A 118 -6.45 -23.65 -21.62
C TRP A 118 -5.36 -24.66 -21.23
N VAL A 119 -4.09 -24.25 -21.23
CA VAL A 119 -3.09 -24.87 -20.37
C VAL A 119 -3.20 -24.20 -19.01
N LYS A 120 -3.72 -24.94 -18.01
CA LYS A 120 -3.69 -24.53 -16.60
C LYS A 120 -2.23 -24.44 -16.15
N GLN A 121 -1.62 -23.26 -16.20
CA GLN A 121 -0.38 -23.00 -15.47
C GLN A 121 -0.72 -22.39 -14.11
N SER A 122 -0.80 -23.32 -13.15
CA SER A 122 -1.07 -23.10 -11.74
C SER A 122 -0.08 -22.11 -11.12
N GLN A 123 -0.65 -21.31 -10.21
CA GLN A 123 -0.01 -20.49 -9.20
C GLN A 123 1.32 -21.08 -8.70
N HIS A 124 2.43 -20.39 -8.93
CA HIS A 124 3.69 -20.58 -8.19
C HIS A 124 4.35 -19.22 -8.00
N PHE A 125 3.87 -18.43 -7.04
CA PHE A 125 4.69 -17.35 -6.48
C PHE A 125 4.25 -16.98 -5.05
N CYS A 126 4.36 -17.94 -4.13
CA CYS A 126 4.55 -17.66 -2.71
C CYS A 126 5.10 -18.89 -1.99
N LYS A 127 6.35 -19.26 -2.27
CA LYS A 127 7.21 -20.04 -1.37
C LYS A 127 8.66 -19.66 -1.64
N ARG A 128 9.19 -18.76 -0.81
CA ARG A 128 10.53 -18.80 -0.17
C ARG A 128 10.72 -17.54 0.68
#